data_AF-A0A553BN28-F1
#
_entry.id   AF-A0A553BN28-F1
#
_cell.length_a   1.000
_cell.length_b   1.000
_cell.length_c   1.000
_cell.angle_alpha   90.00
_cell.angle_beta   90.00
_cell.angle_gamma   90.00
#
_symmetry.space_group_name_H-M   'P 1'
#
loop_
_entity.id
_entity.type
_entity.pdbx_description
1 polymer ?
#
loop_
_entity_poly.entity_id
_entity_poly.type
_entity_poly.pdbx_seq_one_letter_code
_entity_poly.pdbx_strand_id
1 'polypeptide(L)'
;MFFIGFKFLNKFNLLNKGFIFDGYYLVKGLSKFAVKSLAKNSLKIARPSLEATEASLKLTRVESLPKNLQTRPKWWKSTIDHLDANTPKDANGNFIDAKTLKPITGKKHIGHQNVTWRQYQENPENWLKTRDQVIKDYNDISNLGYESGSSNSSHGAKTKGL
;
A
#
# COMPACT_ATOMS: atom_id res chain seq x y z
N MET A 1 -63.80 -34.90 2.62
CA MET A 1 -64.11 -36.08 1.78
C MET A 1 -63.37 -35.88 0.46
N PHE A 2 -62.56 -36.87 0.08
CA PHE A 2 -61.86 -37.13 -1.20
C PHE A 2 -60.64 -36.28 -1.66
N PHE A 3 -59.53 -37.02 -1.76
CA PHE A 3 -58.27 -36.79 -2.47
C PHE A 3 -58.44 -36.90 -4.01
N ILE A 4 -57.44 -36.40 -4.76
CA ILE A 4 -56.81 -36.82 -6.05
C ILE A 4 -56.20 -35.52 -6.64
N GLY A 5 -54.91 -35.29 -6.92
CA GLY A 5 -53.76 -36.13 -7.24
C GLY A 5 -53.45 -36.03 -8.74
N PHE A 6 -52.40 -35.33 -9.18
CA PHE A 6 -51.62 -35.73 -10.37
C PHE A 6 -50.24 -35.05 -10.43
N LYS A 7 -49.21 -35.89 -10.53
CA LYS A 7 -47.79 -35.58 -10.74
C LYS A 7 -47.55 -35.11 -12.17
N PHE A 8 -46.61 -34.18 -12.39
CA PHE A 8 -45.76 -34.23 -13.57
C PHE A 8 -44.30 -34.02 -13.19
N LEU A 9 -43.55 -35.11 -13.34
CA LEU A 9 -42.12 -35.25 -13.15
C LEU A 9 -41.47 -35.01 -14.51
N ASN A 10 -40.66 -33.96 -14.65
CA ASN A 10 -39.97 -33.69 -15.91
C ASN A 10 -38.70 -34.55 -15.97
N LYS A 11 -38.69 -35.48 -16.92
CA LYS A 11 -37.72 -36.57 -17.08
C LYS A 11 -36.81 -36.21 -18.26
N PHE A 12 -35.63 -35.67 -17.99
CA PHE A 12 -34.57 -35.58 -19.00
C PHE A 12 -33.82 -36.91 -19.06
N ASN A 13 -33.86 -37.52 -20.25
CA ASN A 13 -33.30 -38.83 -20.55
C ASN A 13 -32.47 -38.66 -21.83
N LEU A 14 -31.16 -38.79 -21.73
CA LEU A 14 -30.24 -39.06 -22.85
C LEU A 14 -29.00 -39.73 -22.22
N LEU A 15 -29.01 -41.06 -22.07
CA LEU A 15 -28.47 -42.04 -23.03
C LEU A 15 -27.03 -41.73 -23.43
N ASN A 16 -26.08 -42.35 -22.73
CA ASN A 16 -24.88 -42.86 -23.38
C ASN A 16 -24.66 -44.31 -22.92
N LYS A 17 -24.95 -45.21 -23.86
CA LYS A 17 -24.69 -46.65 -23.76
C LYS A 17 -23.24 -46.93 -24.17
N GLY A 18 -22.59 -47.75 -23.37
CA GLY A 18 -21.73 -48.84 -23.84
C GLY A 18 -20.30 -48.49 -24.24
N PHE A 19 -19.33 -49.02 -23.48
CA PHE A 19 -18.40 -50.00 -24.03
C PHE A 19 -17.71 -50.73 -22.86
N ILE A 20 -18.00 -52.02 -22.72
CA ILE A 20 -17.23 -52.97 -21.91
C ILE A 20 -16.10 -53.47 -22.81
N PHE A 21 -14.87 -53.51 -22.32
CA PHE A 21 -13.85 -54.42 -22.86
C PHE A 21 -13.01 -54.99 -21.72
N ASP A 22 -13.13 -56.32 -21.61
CA ASP A 22 -12.32 -57.19 -20.78
C ASP A 22 -10.90 -57.35 -21.36
N GLY A 23 -9.94 -57.51 -20.44
CA GLY A 23 -8.95 -58.59 -20.52
C GLY A 23 -7.81 -58.55 -21.54
N TYR A 24 -6.60 -58.32 -21.00
CA TYR A 24 -5.31 -58.92 -21.36
C TYR A 24 -4.72 -58.67 -22.76
N TYR A 25 -3.58 -57.96 -22.83
CA TYR A 25 -2.30 -58.53 -23.30
C TYR A 25 -1.11 -57.68 -22.83
N LEU A 26 -0.02 -58.40 -22.60
CA LEU A 26 1.31 -58.02 -22.14
C LEU A 26 2.04 -57.00 -23.04
N VAL A 27 3.23 -56.62 -22.55
CA VAL A 27 4.42 -56.08 -23.25
C VAL A 27 4.59 -54.57 -23.02
N LYS A 28 5.25 -54.19 -21.91
CA LYS A 28 6.71 -53.98 -21.80
C LYS A 28 7.29 -53.11 -22.92
N GLY A 29 7.60 -51.86 -22.55
CA GLY A 29 8.51 -51.00 -23.29
C GLY A 29 7.84 -49.74 -23.80
N LEU A 30 8.51 -48.60 -23.63
CA LEU A 30 8.07 -47.23 -23.93
C LEU A 30 7.11 -46.72 -22.83
N SER A 31 7.40 -45.74 -21.99
CA SER A 31 8.38 -44.67 -22.08
C SER A 31 8.50 -44.06 -20.69
N LYS A 32 9.63 -44.31 -19.99
CA LYS A 32 10.02 -43.51 -18.81
C LYS A 32 10.27 -42.03 -19.16
N PHE A 33 10.21 -41.66 -20.45
CA PHE A 33 10.34 -40.30 -20.97
C PHE A 33 9.00 -39.55 -21.09
N ALA A 34 7.87 -40.25 -21.29
CA ALA A 34 6.57 -39.60 -21.48
C ALA A 34 5.96 -39.10 -20.15
N VAL A 35 6.23 -39.78 -19.04
CA VAL A 35 5.73 -39.36 -17.71
C VAL A 35 6.49 -38.15 -17.17
N LYS A 36 7.78 -37.98 -17.51
CA LYS A 36 8.56 -36.78 -17.14
C LYS A 36 8.23 -35.53 -17.98
N SER A 37 7.66 -35.71 -19.17
CA SER A 37 7.26 -34.60 -20.05
C SER A 37 5.92 -33.99 -19.61
N LEU A 38 4.92 -34.82 -19.31
CA LEU A 38 3.62 -34.33 -18.84
C LEU A 38 3.66 -33.68 -17.45
N ALA A 39 4.47 -34.21 -16.52
CA ALA A 39 4.63 -33.61 -15.19
C ALA A 39 5.33 -32.23 -15.22
N LYS A 40 6.20 -31.97 -16.22
CA LYS A 40 6.84 -30.66 -16.37
C LYS A 40 5.94 -29.62 -17.02
N ASN A 41 4.98 -30.04 -17.85
CA ASN A 41 4.03 -29.13 -18.47
C ASN A 41 2.84 -28.81 -17.54
N SER A 42 2.38 -29.73 -16.69
CA SER A 42 1.35 -29.42 -15.69
C SER A 42 1.85 -28.52 -14.54
N LEU A 43 3.13 -28.64 -14.14
CA LEU A 43 3.76 -27.73 -13.17
C LEU A 43 4.07 -26.33 -13.74
N LYS A 44 4.14 -26.19 -15.07
CA LYS A 44 4.30 -24.89 -15.74
C LYS A 44 2.98 -24.14 -15.94
N ILE A 45 1.86 -24.86 -15.98
CA ILE A 45 0.52 -24.28 -16.18
C ILE A 45 -0.12 -23.85 -14.84
N ALA A 46 0.33 -24.41 -13.71
CA ALA A 46 -0.17 -24.04 -12.37
C ALA A 46 0.63 -22.91 -11.66
N ARG A 47 1.81 -22.51 -12.18
CA ARG A 47 2.61 -21.41 -11.60
C ARG A 47 2.15 -19.99 -11.92
N PRO A 48 1.61 -19.65 -13.12
CA PRO A 48 1.21 -18.27 -13.38
C PRO A 48 -0.06 -17.84 -12.62
N SER A 49 -0.84 -18.76 -12.04
CA SER A 49 -2.06 -18.41 -11.30
C SER A 49 -1.84 -18.08 -9.82
N LEU A 50 -0.74 -18.54 -9.20
CA LEU A 50 -0.39 -18.19 -7.82
C LEU A 50 0.45 -16.90 -7.72
N GLU A 51 1.37 -16.68 -8.67
CA GLU A 51 2.11 -15.40 -8.74
C GLU A 51 1.20 -14.22 -9.13
N ALA A 52 0.14 -14.46 -9.90
CA ALA A 52 -0.86 -13.43 -10.21
C ALA A 52 -1.72 -13.03 -9.00
N THR A 53 -1.92 -13.93 -8.02
CA THR A 53 -2.65 -13.63 -6.78
C THR A 53 -1.77 -13.00 -5.69
N GLU A 54 -0.46 -13.26 -5.68
CA GLU A 54 0.48 -12.59 -4.75
C GLU A 54 0.95 -11.22 -5.28
N ALA A 55 1.00 -11.04 -6.60
CA ALA A 55 1.24 -9.75 -7.25
C ALA A 55 0.00 -8.85 -7.25
N SER A 56 -1.21 -9.40 -7.08
CA SER A 56 -2.41 -8.61 -6.86
C SER A 56 -2.41 -8.04 -5.43
N LEU A 57 -2.01 -6.77 -5.34
CA LEU A 57 -2.32 -5.83 -4.25
C LEU A 57 -1.42 -5.90 -3.00
N LYS A 58 -0.09 -6.00 -3.17
CA LYS A 58 0.78 -5.33 -2.19
C LYS A 58 0.76 -3.83 -2.45
N LEU A 59 -0.39 -3.19 -2.15
CA LEU A 59 -0.51 -1.73 -2.14
C LEU A 59 0.64 -1.18 -1.30
N THR A 60 1.35 -0.19 -1.83
CA THR A 60 2.34 0.50 -1.01
C THR A 60 1.60 1.13 0.19
N ARG A 61 2.29 1.26 1.34
CA ARG A 61 1.71 1.86 2.56
C ARG A 61 0.95 3.17 2.29
N VAL A 62 1.44 3.98 1.34
CA VAL A 62 0.79 5.24 0.98
C VAL A 62 -0.51 5.01 0.21
N GLU A 63 -0.51 4.09 -0.75
CA GLU A 63 -1.67 3.80 -1.59
C GLU A 63 -2.83 3.15 -0.81
N SER A 64 -2.53 2.48 0.30
CA SER A 64 -3.56 1.96 1.22
C SER A 64 -4.24 3.03 2.08
N LEU A 65 -3.72 4.26 2.11
CA LEU A 65 -4.33 5.36 2.88
C LEU A 65 -5.50 6.01 2.12
N PRO A 66 -6.44 6.64 2.85
CA PRO A 66 -7.44 7.55 2.26
C PRO A 66 -6.79 8.58 1.32
N LYS A 67 -7.42 8.84 0.17
CA LYS A 67 -6.85 9.67 -0.92
C LYS A 67 -6.39 11.07 -0.47
N ASN A 68 -7.12 11.67 0.46
CA ASN A 68 -6.82 12.94 1.14
C ASN A 68 -5.49 12.95 1.91
N LEU A 69 -5.00 11.78 2.32
CA LEU A 69 -3.77 11.58 3.10
C LEU A 69 -2.60 11.05 2.26
N GLN A 70 -2.81 10.58 1.03
CA GLN A 70 -1.74 9.97 0.24
C GLN A 70 -0.62 10.96 -0.10
N THR A 71 -0.99 12.21 -0.38
CA THR A 71 -0.05 13.26 -0.77
C THR A 71 0.18 14.28 0.34
N ARG A 72 1.46 14.54 0.64
CA ARG A 72 1.87 15.61 1.55
C ARG A 72 1.41 16.98 1.01
N PRO A 73 0.69 17.80 1.80
CA PRO A 73 0.37 19.17 1.40
C PRO A 73 1.61 20.02 1.17
N LYS A 74 1.46 21.04 0.33
CA LYS A 74 2.47 22.09 0.16
C LYS A 74 2.32 23.12 1.29
N TRP A 75 3.42 23.79 1.61
CA TRP A 75 3.42 24.93 2.52
C TRP A 75 2.68 26.12 1.89
N TRP A 76 1.85 26.78 2.68
CA TRP A 76 1.29 28.06 2.29
C TRP A 76 2.32 29.18 2.38
N LYS A 77 2.18 30.17 1.49
CA LYS A 77 3.03 31.36 1.52
C LYS A 77 2.93 32.08 2.85
N SER A 78 1.72 32.26 3.38
CA SER A 78 1.48 32.88 4.69
C SER A 78 2.18 32.15 5.84
N THR A 79 2.22 30.82 5.80
CA THR A 79 2.94 30.00 6.79
C THR A 79 4.45 30.25 6.72
N ILE A 80 5.02 30.32 5.50
CA ILE A 80 6.44 30.63 5.31
C ILE A 80 6.74 32.03 5.81
N ASP A 81 5.96 33.03 5.38
CA ASP A 81 6.14 34.44 5.75
C ASP A 81 6.04 34.62 7.28
N HIS A 82 5.11 33.92 7.93
CA HIS A 82 4.98 33.93 9.39
C HIS A 82 6.21 33.35 10.09
N LEU A 83 6.72 32.20 9.63
CA LEU A 83 7.91 31.58 10.23
C LEU A 83 9.14 32.46 10.01
N ASP A 84 9.28 33.08 8.85
CA ASP A 84 10.40 33.97 8.54
C ASP A 84 10.43 35.22 9.43
N ALA A 85 9.26 35.75 9.78
CA ALA A 85 9.12 36.91 10.64
C ALA A 85 9.28 36.60 12.14
N ASN A 86 8.85 35.42 12.59
CA ASN A 86 8.71 35.12 14.03
C ASN A 86 9.76 34.13 14.57
N THR A 87 10.51 33.44 13.71
CA THR A 87 11.53 32.49 14.19
C THR A 87 12.78 33.23 14.69
N PRO A 88 13.28 32.90 15.90
CA PRO A 88 14.50 33.48 16.44
C PRO A 88 15.72 33.28 15.53
N LYS A 89 16.61 34.27 15.56
CA LYS A 89 17.90 34.26 14.85
C LYS A 89 19.06 34.45 15.82
N ASP A 90 20.19 33.87 15.50
CA ASP A 90 21.44 34.11 16.21
C ASP A 90 22.02 35.50 15.88
N ALA A 91 23.14 35.85 16.53
CA ALA A 91 23.84 37.12 16.29
C ALA A 91 24.35 37.30 14.84
N ASN A 92 24.47 36.21 14.08
CA ASN A 92 24.90 36.22 12.69
C ASN A 92 23.72 36.28 11.70
N GLY A 93 22.48 36.33 12.20
CA GLY A 93 21.26 36.34 11.40
C GLY A 93 20.80 34.96 10.92
N ASN A 94 21.42 33.86 11.38
CA ASN A 94 20.98 32.50 11.07
C ASN A 94 19.77 32.13 11.92
N PHE A 95 18.79 31.43 11.32
CA PHE A 95 17.66 30.91 12.07
C PHE A 95 18.09 29.87 13.09
N ILE A 96 17.44 29.86 14.26
CA ILE A 96 17.65 28.85 15.29
C ILE A 96 16.70 27.68 15.03
N ASP A 97 17.25 26.47 15.05
CA ASP A 97 16.49 25.23 14.91
C ASP A 97 15.57 25.02 16.11
N ALA A 98 14.27 24.84 15.87
CA ALA A 98 13.26 24.72 16.91
C ALA A 98 13.43 23.47 17.80
N LYS A 99 14.04 22.39 17.30
CA LYS A 99 14.25 21.14 18.07
C LYS A 99 15.57 21.12 18.80
N THR A 100 16.64 21.58 18.14
CA THR A 100 18.00 21.46 18.67
C THR A 100 18.49 22.73 19.37
N LEU A 101 17.78 23.85 19.19
CA LEU A 101 18.15 25.19 19.68
C LEU A 101 19.53 25.65 19.19
N LYS A 102 20.01 25.08 18.07
CA LYS A 102 21.28 25.41 17.44
C LYS A 102 21.03 26.24 16.18
N PRO A 103 21.97 27.14 15.82
CA PRO A 103 21.86 27.89 14.58
C PRO A 103 21.89 26.96 13.37
N ILE A 104 21.04 27.24 12.39
CA ILE A 104 20.98 26.55 11.10
C ILE A 104 21.97 27.22 10.17
N THR A 105 23.12 26.57 9.97
CA THR A 105 24.21 27.07 9.09
C THR A 105 24.01 26.69 7.62
N GLY A 106 23.06 25.80 7.32
CA GLY A 106 22.77 25.31 5.97
C GLY A 106 21.38 25.72 5.47
N LYS A 107 20.82 24.91 4.57
CA LYS A 107 19.45 25.11 4.09
C LYS A 107 18.47 24.91 5.25
N LYS A 108 17.63 25.92 5.51
CA LYS A 108 16.50 25.81 6.45
C LYS A 108 15.39 24.96 5.83
N HIS A 109 14.77 24.12 6.64
CA HIS A 109 13.61 23.32 6.26
C HIS A 109 12.49 23.56 7.27
N ILE A 110 11.25 23.60 6.79
CA ILE A 110 10.08 23.64 7.69
C ILE A 110 9.75 22.21 8.11
N GLY A 111 9.63 21.98 9.41
CA GLY A 111 9.27 20.69 9.99
C GLY A 111 8.16 20.83 11.03
N HIS A 112 7.39 19.74 11.18
CA HIS A 112 6.43 19.61 12.28
C HIS A 112 7.14 19.29 13.59
N GLN A 113 6.73 19.96 14.66
CA GLN A 113 7.40 19.90 15.96
C GLN A 113 6.89 18.73 16.82
N ASN A 114 5.58 18.53 16.86
CA ASN A 114 4.93 17.54 17.73
C ASN A 114 4.55 16.26 16.99
N VAL A 115 4.01 16.38 15.77
CA VAL A 115 3.47 15.25 15.00
C VAL A 115 4.01 15.27 13.58
N THR A 116 4.78 14.26 13.21
CA THR A 116 5.30 14.13 11.84
C THR A 116 4.17 13.83 10.84
N TRP A 117 4.39 14.12 9.56
CA TRP A 117 3.42 13.79 8.50
C TRP A 117 3.04 12.29 8.51
N ARG A 118 4.00 11.41 8.77
CA ARG A 118 3.74 9.97 8.85
C ARG A 118 2.80 9.63 10.01
N GLN A 119 3.09 10.13 11.21
CA GLN A 119 2.21 9.92 12.38
C GLN A 119 0.82 10.51 12.15
N TYR A 120 0.74 11.67 11.48
CA TYR A 120 -0.53 12.28 11.09
C TYR A 120 -1.33 11.37 10.14
N GLN A 121 -0.68 10.77 9.13
CA GLN A 121 -1.31 9.82 8.22
C GLN A 121 -1.79 8.53 8.92
N GLU A 122 -1.04 8.06 9.91
CA GLU A 122 -1.31 6.82 10.62
C GLU A 122 -2.38 6.97 11.72
N ASN A 123 -2.72 8.20 12.14
CA ASN A 123 -3.83 8.43 13.07
C ASN A 123 -5.19 8.22 12.37
N PRO A 124 -6.00 7.22 12.79
CA PRO A 124 -7.31 6.94 12.21
C PRO A 124 -8.30 8.11 12.28
N GLU A 125 -8.17 9.01 13.26
CA GLU A 125 -9.03 10.20 13.40
C GLU A 125 -8.91 11.14 12.19
N ASN A 126 -7.73 11.15 11.54
CA ASN A 126 -7.49 11.99 10.37
C ASN A 126 -8.03 11.37 9.07
N TRP A 127 -8.41 10.09 9.07
CA TRP A 127 -8.86 9.39 7.86
C TRP A 127 -10.20 9.93 7.35
N LEU A 128 -11.03 10.43 8.26
CA LEU A 128 -12.34 11.02 7.95
C LEU A 128 -12.26 12.51 7.56
N LYS A 129 -11.09 13.15 7.70
CA LYS A 129 -10.92 14.58 7.37
C LYS A 129 -10.96 14.80 5.86
N THR A 130 -11.57 15.89 5.44
CA THR A 130 -11.49 16.33 4.04
C THR A 130 -10.07 16.74 3.67
N ARG A 131 -9.77 16.79 2.36
CA ARG A 131 -8.47 17.25 1.88
C ARG A 131 -8.13 18.65 2.38
N ASP A 132 -9.10 19.55 2.44
CA ASP A 132 -8.89 20.93 2.89
C ASP A 132 -8.59 21.01 4.39
N GLN A 133 -9.24 20.18 5.21
CA GLN A 133 -8.91 20.07 6.64
C GLN A 133 -7.49 19.54 6.82
N VAL A 134 -7.09 18.51 6.06
CA VAL A 134 -5.71 18.00 6.10
C VAL A 134 -4.70 19.09 5.72
N ILE A 135 -5.00 19.91 4.70
CA ILE A 135 -4.11 21.01 4.29
C ILE A 135 -4.03 22.08 5.40
N LYS A 136 -5.14 22.42 6.04
CA LYS A 136 -5.20 23.38 7.16
C LYS A 136 -4.38 22.89 8.35
N ASP A 137 -4.64 21.68 8.83
CA ASP A 137 -3.91 21.08 9.96
C ASP A 137 -2.41 20.99 9.66
N TYR A 138 -2.07 20.62 8.42
CA TYR A 138 -0.68 20.49 8.01
C TYR A 138 0.05 21.84 8.00
N ASN A 139 -0.64 22.96 7.75
CA ASN A 139 -0.10 24.31 7.75
C ASN A 139 -0.33 25.07 9.06
N ASP A 140 -0.76 24.39 10.13
CA ASP A 140 -0.94 25.01 11.45
C ASP A 140 0.40 25.46 12.03
N ILE A 141 0.56 26.78 12.10
CA ILE A 141 1.75 27.48 12.57
C ILE A 141 2.14 27.05 13.99
N SER A 142 1.18 26.67 14.84
CA SER A 142 1.44 26.27 16.23
C SER A 142 2.31 25.02 16.35
N ASN A 143 2.37 24.21 15.28
CA ASN A 143 3.11 22.95 15.21
C ASN A 143 4.27 23.02 14.19
N LEU A 144 4.68 24.21 13.76
CA LEU A 144 5.73 24.37 12.74
C LEU A 144 6.93 25.13 13.28
N GLY A 145 8.11 24.79 12.75
CA GLY A 145 9.36 25.46 13.07
C GLY A 145 10.40 25.21 11.99
N TYR A 146 11.43 26.07 11.95
CA TYR A 146 12.60 25.80 11.13
C TYR A 146 13.50 24.75 11.78
N GLU A 147 14.01 23.87 10.95
CA GLU A 147 14.89 22.76 11.30
C GLU A 147 16.06 22.75 10.31
N SER A 148 17.24 22.35 10.81
CA SER A 148 18.36 21.98 9.96
C SER A 148 18.02 20.75 9.11
N GLY A 149 18.67 20.59 7.95
CA GLY A 149 18.48 19.39 7.13
C GLY A 149 18.79 18.08 7.87
N SER A 150 19.71 18.12 8.85
CA SER A 150 20.09 16.97 9.69
C SER A 150 19.06 16.62 10.77
N SER A 151 18.27 17.58 11.24
CA SER A 151 17.26 17.39 12.28
C SER A 151 15.84 17.19 11.70
N ASN A 152 15.68 17.37 10.39
CA ASN A 152 14.37 17.35 9.77
C ASN A 152 13.78 15.94 9.63
N SER A 153 12.93 15.60 10.60
CA SER A 153 12.14 14.35 10.64
C SER A 153 11.27 14.11 9.40
N SER A 154 10.87 15.16 8.69
CA SER A 154 10.03 15.08 7.50
C SER A 154 10.81 14.96 6.19
N HIS A 155 12.13 15.10 6.23
CA HIS A 155 13.03 14.71 5.13
C HIS A 155 13.56 13.30 5.30
N GLY A 156 13.19 12.61 6.39
CA GLY A 156 13.61 11.26 6.71
C GLY A 156 15.08 11.14 6.43
N ALA A 157 15.93 11.75 7.28
CA ALA A 157 17.38 11.71 7.16
C ALA A 157 17.77 10.37 6.56
N LYS A 158 18.08 10.37 5.26
CA LYS A 158 18.75 9.25 4.62
C LYS A 158 20.13 9.32 5.24
N THR A 159 20.27 8.78 6.44
CA THR A 159 21.54 8.17 6.81
C THR A 159 21.77 7.16 5.69
N LYS A 160 22.59 7.54 4.72
CA LYS A 160 23.28 6.54 3.91
C LYS A 160 23.89 5.61 4.94
N GLY A 161 23.49 4.33 4.91
CA GLY A 161 23.78 3.36 5.95
C GLY A 161 25.20 3.51 6.47
N LEU A 162 25.33 3.52 7.79
CA LEU A 162 26.54 3.02 8.43
C LEU A 162 26.75 1.57 7.98
#